data_AF-A2EE13-F1
#
_entry.id   AF-A2EE13-F1
#
_cell.length_a   1.000
_cell.length_b   1.000
_cell.length_c   1.000
_cell.angle_alpha   90.00
_cell.angle_beta   90.00
_cell.angle_gamma   90.00
#
_symmetry.space_group_name_H-M   'P 1'
#
loop_
_entity.id
_entity.type
_entity.pdbx_description
1 polymer ?
#
loop_
_entity_poly.entity_id
_entity_poly.type
_entity_poly.pdbx_seq_one_letter_code
_entity_poly.pdbx_strand_id
1 'polypeptide(L)'
;MAQTYDVDKMVKGGYGGGGYSVNYYASSTQFGAGSGGGQTAVKFLQNDLWHRVIVSGGGGGSDNVDVGAFMSGDDGSGGAGGGLVAQIYWVDGQYITTKPANSTFGFTFGSGESAQATKSKNENGVQTALGGYDKSGAGSGWFGGFASHHGNGGSGGGSSWALSMDAEIPTDFIPAKGPFFDQPDSKKYFFSLNDGFIFTDVKSFPGIREGNGRLVITVLQFVEKPSLRSNCYWKFGYEILFIQLISQA
;
A
#
# COMPACT_ATOMS: atom_id res chain seq x y z
N MET A 1 -11.06 30.88 8.31
CA MET A 1 -10.33 29.78 7.67
C MET A 1 -11.32 28.92 6.92
N ALA A 2 -11.13 28.72 5.62
CA ALA A 2 -11.96 27.80 4.85
C ALA A 2 -11.26 26.44 4.86
N GLN A 3 -11.95 25.43 5.38
CA GLN A 3 -11.58 24.02 5.28
C GLN A 3 -12.66 23.34 4.45
N THR A 4 -12.28 22.31 3.71
CA THR A 4 -13.26 21.56 2.95
C THR A 4 -12.91 20.08 2.97
N TYR A 5 -13.81 19.30 3.56
CA TYR A 5 -13.84 17.85 3.43
C TYR A 5 -14.64 17.44 2.17
N ASP A 6 -14.79 18.39 1.24
CA ASP A 6 -15.21 18.15 -0.13
C ASP A 6 -14.08 17.39 -0.84
N VAL A 7 -14.34 16.12 -1.14
CA VAL A 7 -13.35 15.16 -1.66
C VAL A 7 -12.65 15.68 -2.91
N ASP A 8 -13.36 16.46 -3.74
CA ASP A 8 -12.81 17.00 -4.99
C ASP A 8 -11.75 18.09 -4.77
N LYS A 9 -11.68 18.65 -3.56
CA LYS A 9 -10.74 19.70 -3.18
C LYS A 9 -9.66 19.21 -2.20
N MET A 10 -9.75 17.95 -1.76
CA MET A 10 -8.73 17.33 -0.92
C MET A 10 -7.46 17.00 -1.73
N VAL A 11 -6.31 17.05 -1.06
CA VAL A 11 -5.04 16.63 -1.68
C VAL A 11 -5.04 15.10 -1.75
N LYS A 12 -4.95 14.57 -2.98
CA LYS A 12 -5.05 13.13 -3.23
C LYS A 12 -3.86 12.37 -2.66
N GLY A 13 -4.10 11.12 -2.28
CA GLY A 13 -3.05 10.16 -1.97
C GLY A 13 -2.02 10.02 -3.09
N GLY A 14 -0.81 9.61 -2.74
CA GLY A 14 0.32 9.44 -3.64
C GLY A 14 0.18 8.25 -4.60
N TYR A 15 1.26 7.98 -5.31
CA TYR A 15 1.32 6.89 -6.30
C TYR A 15 0.89 5.55 -5.70
N GLY A 16 0.12 4.78 -6.48
CA GLY A 16 -0.39 3.47 -6.08
C GLY A 16 -1.64 3.48 -5.18
N GLY A 17 -1.99 4.63 -4.60
CA GLY A 17 -3.16 4.82 -3.74
C GLY A 17 -2.79 5.23 -2.32
N GLY A 18 -3.79 5.49 -1.48
CA GLY A 18 -3.61 6.01 -0.13
C GLY A 18 -4.73 6.95 0.29
N GLY A 19 -4.63 7.43 1.52
CA GLY A 19 -5.55 8.42 2.08
C GLY A 19 -5.27 9.81 1.55
N TYR A 20 -6.33 10.61 1.46
CA TYR A 20 -6.30 12.00 1.05
C TYR A 20 -6.02 12.87 2.29
N SER A 21 -5.34 14.00 2.11
CA SER A 21 -5.13 15.00 3.16
C SER A 21 -6.04 16.21 2.99
N VAL A 22 -6.28 16.89 4.11
CA VAL A 22 -6.94 18.21 4.14
C VAL A 22 -5.92 19.24 4.57
N ASN A 23 -5.86 20.34 3.82
CA ASN A 23 -5.05 21.50 4.17
C ASN A 23 -5.98 22.70 4.42
N TYR A 24 -5.69 23.52 5.42
CA TYR A 24 -6.44 24.75 5.64
C TYR A 24 -5.90 25.91 4.79
N TYR A 25 -6.78 26.84 4.47
CA TYR A 25 -6.42 28.11 3.83
C TYR A 25 -6.97 29.27 4.67
N ALA A 26 -6.06 29.99 5.33
CA ALA A 26 -6.38 31.18 6.12
C ALA A 26 -6.31 32.46 5.26
N SER A 27 -5.33 32.54 4.36
CA SER A 27 -5.16 33.59 3.36
C SER A 27 -4.35 33.09 2.16
N SER A 28 -4.11 33.93 1.14
CA SER A 28 -3.25 33.59 0.00
C SER A 28 -1.77 33.39 0.36
N THR A 29 -1.37 33.81 1.56
CA THR A 29 0.01 33.70 2.07
C THR A 29 0.10 32.84 3.33
N GLN A 30 -1.02 32.36 3.85
CA GLN A 30 -1.11 31.56 5.06
C GLN A 30 -1.99 30.34 4.80
N PHE A 31 -1.35 29.23 4.49
CA PHE A 31 -1.98 27.96 4.17
C PHE A 31 -1.22 26.83 4.85
N GLY A 32 -1.95 25.79 5.19
CA GLY A 32 -1.42 24.58 5.79
C GLY A 32 -0.74 23.66 4.78
N ALA A 33 0.05 22.71 5.30
CA ALA A 33 0.80 21.77 4.48
C ALA A 33 0.58 20.34 4.97
N GLY A 34 -0.30 19.61 4.28
CA GLY A 34 -0.54 18.19 4.48
C GLY A 34 -0.39 17.40 3.18
N SER A 35 0.05 16.16 3.31
CA SER A 35 0.18 15.19 2.21
C SER A 35 -0.65 13.93 2.47
N GLY A 36 -1.13 13.33 1.38
CA GLY A 36 -1.74 12.00 1.41
C GLY A 36 -0.69 10.90 1.49
N GLY A 37 -1.08 9.71 1.96
CA GLY A 37 -0.21 8.54 1.97
C GLY A 37 -0.10 7.89 0.59
N GLY A 38 0.87 6.97 0.43
CA GLY A 38 1.18 6.32 -0.84
C GLY A 38 1.27 4.79 -0.74
N GLN A 39 1.52 4.14 -1.88
CA GLN A 39 1.73 2.70 -1.98
C GLN A 39 2.84 2.33 -2.97
N THR A 40 3.60 1.29 -2.63
CA THR A 40 4.48 0.57 -3.56
C THR A 40 3.97 -0.86 -3.69
N ALA A 41 3.76 -1.32 -4.93
CA ALA A 41 3.36 -2.69 -5.19
C ALA A 41 3.92 -3.24 -6.51
N VAL A 42 4.13 -4.56 -6.58
CA VAL A 42 4.44 -5.26 -7.84
C VAL A 42 3.16 -5.43 -8.66
N LYS A 43 3.14 -4.89 -9.88
CA LYS A 43 1.96 -4.84 -10.77
C LYS A 43 1.98 -5.96 -11.81
N PHE A 44 0.87 -6.69 -11.95
CA PHE A 44 0.66 -7.67 -13.02
C PHE A 44 0.00 -7.05 -14.26
N LEU A 45 0.11 -7.73 -15.41
CA LEU A 45 -0.48 -7.33 -16.71
C LEU A 45 -2.00 -7.13 -16.63
N GLN A 46 -2.68 -7.95 -15.83
CA GLN A 46 -4.06 -7.76 -15.44
C GLN A 46 -4.09 -7.43 -13.94
N ASN A 47 -4.15 -6.15 -13.64
CA ASN A 47 -4.16 -5.62 -12.29
C ASN A 47 -5.60 -5.40 -11.84
N ASP A 48 -6.22 -6.44 -11.29
CA ASP A 48 -7.31 -6.21 -10.35
C ASP A 48 -6.75 -6.14 -8.93
N LEU A 49 -7.50 -5.49 -8.05
CA LEU A 49 -7.02 -5.17 -6.71
C LEU A 49 -6.78 -6.42 -5.86
N TRP A 50 -7.34 -7.57 -6.24
CA TRP A 50 -7.43 -8.81 -5.47
C TRP A 50 -6.24 -9.74 -5.68
N HIS A 51 -5.33 -9.37 -6.60
CA HIS A 51 -4.17 -10.15 -7.02
C HIS A 51 -2.84 -9.57 -6.55
N ARG A 52 -2.81 -8.55 -5.69
CA ARG A 52 -1.58 -7.85 -5.34
C ARG A 52 -0.68 -8.73 -4.48
N VAL A 53 0.53 -8.97 -4.96
CA VAL A 53 1.41 -9.99 -4.36
C VAL A 53 2.50 -9.41 -3.48
N ILE A 54 2.90 -8.14 -3.67
CA ILE A 54 3.75 -7.43 -2.72
C ILE A 54 3.26 -6.02 -2.62
N VAL A 55 3.04 -5.59 -1.39
CA VAL A 55 2.58 -4.25 -1.11
C VAL A 55 3.32 -3.71 0.10
N SER A 56 3.69 -2.44 0.07
CA SER A 56 3.96 -1.62 1.24
C SER A 56 3.39 -0.22 1.00
N GLY A 57 3.19 0.58 2.05
CA GLY A 57 2.87 1.98 1.86
C GLY A 57 3.13 2.83 3.09
N GLY A 58 3.62 4.04 2.83
CA GLY A 58 3.89 5.04 3.85
C GLY A 58 2.74 6.02 3.97
N GLY A 59 2.45 6.46 5.20
CA GLY A 59 1.51 7.55 5.44
C GLY A 59 2.08 8.91 5.12
N GLY A 60 1.20 9.89 4.99
CA GLY A 60 1.56 11.28 4.80
C GLY A 60 1.97 11.97 6.09
N GLY A 61 2.50 13.17 5.94
CA GLY A 61 2.76 14.12 7.02
C GLY A 61 1.87 15.36 6.90
N SER A 62 1.59 16.00 8.02
CA SER A 62 1.01 17.34 8.05
C SER A 62 1.67 18.20 9.11
N ASP A 63 1.70 19.49 8.83
CA ASP A 63 2.15 20.53 9.73
C ASP A 63 1.23 21.75 9.63
N ASN A 64 0.96 22.39 10.76
CA ASN A 64 0.19 23.64 10.82
C ASN A 64 1.13 24.87 10.71
N VAL A 65 0.61 26.09 10.61
CA VAL A 65 1.43 27.31 10.41
C VAL A 65 2.57 27.45 11.42
N ASP A 66 3.76 27.68 10.88
CA ASP A 66 4.99 28.01 11.59
C ASP A 66 4.84 29.28 12.45
N VAL A 67 4.86 29.08 13.76
CA VAL A 67 5.12 30.09 14.80
C VAL A 67 6.16 29.59 15.81
N GLY A 68 6.90 28.53 15.48
CA GLY A 68 7.62 27.67 16.42
C GLY A 68 9.15 27.72 16.32
N ALA A 69 9.81 26.84 17.07
CA ALA A 69 11.23 26.52 16.89
C ALA A 69 11.38 25.09 16.38
N PHE A 70 12.33 24.83 15.48
CA PHE A 70 12.61 23.50 14.90
C PHE A 70 12.56 22.37 15.95
N MET A 71 11.81 21.29 15.68
CA MET A 71 11.55 20.16 16.59
C MET A 71 10.69 20.48 17.83
N SER A 72 9.98 21.61 17.83
CA SER A 72 8.91 21.88 18.79
C SER A 72 7.56 21.31 18.31
N GLY A 73 6.50 21.49 19.10
CA GLY A 73 5.18 20.88 18.84
C GLY A 73 4.56 21.27 17.48
N ASP A 74 4.91 22.43 16.93
CA ASP A 74 4.36 23.00 15.68
C ASP A 74 5.37 22.97 14.49
N ASP A 75 6.53 22.29 14.60
CA ASP A 75 7.63 22.46 13.63
C ASP A 75 8.18 21.12 13.07
N GLY A 76 7.31 20.35 12.41
CA GLY A 76 7.78 19.30 11.50
C GLY A 76 7.96 17.89 12.07
N SER A 77 7.26 17.52 13.15
CA SER A 77 7.37 16.15 13.67
C SER A 77 6.38 15.16 13.06
N GLY A 78 5.31 15.62 12.40
CA GLY A 78 4.24 14.77 11.89
C GLY A 78 4.60 14.04 10.60
N GLY A 79 5.09 12.80 10.69
CA GLY A 79 5.32 11.92 9.54
C GLY A 79 5.02 10.45 9.85
N ALA A 80 4.89 9.63 8.80
CA ALA A 80 4.90 8.18 8.98
C ALA A 80 6.22 7.74 9.65
N GLY A 81 6.13 6.75 10.55
CA GLY A 81 7.20 6.30 11.44
C GLY A 81 8.49 5.99 10.70
N GLY A 82 9.45 6.91 10.82
CA GLY A 82 10.67 6.97 10.02
C GLY A 82 11.46 5.66 9.86
N GLY A 83 12.17 5.55 8.73
CA GLY A 83 12.97 4.38 8.38
C GLY A 83 12.11 3.24 7.83
N LEU A 84 12.24 2.03 8.41
CA LEU A 84 11.61 0.80 7.93
C LEU A 84 10.25 0.50 8.60
N VAL A 85 9.78 1.35 9.52
CA VAL A 85 8.57 1.12 10.35
C VAL A 85 7.46 2.11 10.02
N ALA A 86 7.02 2.09 8.76
CA ALA A 86 6.08 3.08 8.25
C ALA A 86 4.64 2.92 8.75
N GLN A 87 4.25 1.80 9.39
CA GLN A 87 2.87 1.49 9.79
C GLN A 87 2.30 2.41 10.89
N ILE A 88 3.18 3.14 11.58
CA ILE A 88 2.85 4.01 12.69
C ILE A 88 3.32 5.44 12.37
N TYR A 89 3.19 6.37 13.30
CA TYR A 89 3.40 7.78 13.00
C TYR A 89 3.78 8.59 14.24
N TRP A 90 4.24 9.80 13.98
CA TRP A 90 4.59 10.79 15.00
C TRP A 90 3.49 11.84 15.13
N VAL A 91 3.25 12.31 16.34
CA VAL A 91 2.35 13.43 16.67
C VAL A 91 3.04 14.28 17.71
N ASP A 92 3.22 15.58 17.46
CA ASP A 92 3.85 16.52 18.40
C ASP A 92 5.19 16.01 18.98
N GLY A 93 6.01 15.37 18.15
CA GLY A 93 7.30 14.79 18.53
C GLY A 93 7.20 13.46 19.29
N GLN A 94 6.00 12.94 19.51
CA GLN A 94 5.75 11.67 20.19
C GLN A 94 5.45 10.53 19.21
N TYR A 95 6.06 9.38 19.44
CA TYR A 95 5.88 8.20 18.59
C TYR A 95 4.63 7.41 19.01
N ILE A 96 3.63 7.33 18.13
CA ILE A 96 2.34 6.69 18.40
C ILE A 96 2.31 5.28 17.85
N THR A 97 2.26 4.26 18.71
CA THR A 97 2.36 2.84 18.32
C THR A 97 1.04 2.06 18.37
N THR A 98 -0.05 2.71 18.79
CA THR A 98 -1.31 2.03 19.19
C THR A 98 -2.30 1.80 18.07
N LYS A 99 -2.03 2.31 16.87
CA LYS A 99 -2.93 2.26 15.70
C LYS A 99 -2.25 1.75 14.41
N PRO A 100 -1.51 0.63 14.44
CA PRO A 100 -0.92 0.07 13.22
C PRO A 100 -1.98 -0.66 12.38
N ALA A 101 -1.83 -0.67 11.05
CA ALA A 101 -2.46 -1.68 10.20
C ALA A 101 -1.59 -2.95 10.12
N ASN A 102 -2.19 -4.12 9.93
CA ASN A 102 -1.46 -5.40 9.86
C ASN A 102 -2.00 -6.32 8.75
N SER A 103 -1.64 -7.61 8.76
CA SER A 103 -2.08 -8.59 7.76
C SER A 103 -3.58 -8.89 7.76
N THR A 104 -4.33 -8.46 8.78
CA THR A 104 -5.74 -8.85 8.98
C THR A 104 -6.69 -7.67 9.15
N PHE A 105 -6.20 -6.46 9.46
CA PHE A 105 -7.06 -5.29 9.60
C PHE A 105 -6.42 -3.96 9.15
N GLY A 106 -7.30 -3.06 8.70
CA GLY A 106 -7.00 -1.73 8.18
C GLY A 106 -7.99 -1.34 7.08
N PHE A 107 -7.59 -0.39 6.24
CA PHE A 107 -8.26 -0.11 4.95
C PHE A 107 -7.81 -1.15 3.92
N THR A 108 -8.52 -1.40 2.83
CA THR A 108 -8.18 -2.54 1.95
C THR A 108 -7.88 -2.10 0.52
N PHE A 109 -7.27 -2.99 -0.27
CA PHE A 109 -7.10 -2.86 -1.71
C PHE A 109 -6.38 -1.62 -2.19
N GLY A 110 -5.29 -1.30 -1.52
CA GLY A 110 -4.49 -0.17 -1.93
C GLY A 110 -5.02 1.20 -1.48
N SER A 111 -5.98 1.21 -0.56
CA SER A 111 -6.44 2.43 0.09
C SER A 111 -5.83 2.57 1.47
N GLY A 112 -5.49 3.78 1.86
CA GLY A 112 -5.27 4.20 3.24
C GLY A 112 -6.40 5.13 3.66
N GLU A 113 -6.60 5.31 4.96
CA GLU A 113 -7.61 6.24 5.47
C GLU A 113 -7.34 7.69 5.04
N SER A 114 -8.33 8.37 4.48
CA SER A 114 -8.27 9.82 4.29
C SER A 114 -8.56 10.57 5.58
N ALA A 115 -7.97 11.76 5.71
CA ALA A 115 -8.27 12.70 6.76
C ALA A 115 -9.78 12.94 6.92
N GLN A 116 -10.26 12.87 8.16
CA GLN A 116 -11.65 13.10 8.53
C GLN A 116 -11.79 14.31 9.45
N ALA A 117 -12.99 14.89 9.48
CA ALA A 117 -13.28 16.03 10.34
C ALA A 117 -13.19 15.69 11.83
N THR A 118 -13.75 14.54 12.23
CA THR A 118 -14.01 14.23 13.63
C THR A 118 -13.32 12.96 14.12
N LYS A 119 -13.38 11.88 13.33
CA LYS A 119 -12.83 10.57 13.71
C LYS A 119 -12.76 9.62 12.52
N SER A 120 -12.03 8.52 12.71
CA SER A 120 -12.07 7.37 11.83
C SER A 120 -13.45 6.74 11.79
N LYS A 121 -13.85 6.29 10.59
CA LYS A 121 -15.04 5.44 10.41
C LYS A 121 -14.76 3.97 10.69
N ASN A 122 -13.48 3.57 10.74
CA ASN A 122 -13.07 2.24 11.14
C ASN A 122 -12.88 2.21 12.66
N GLU A 123 -13.46 1.23 13.35
CA GLU A 123 -13.37 1.09 14.82
C GLU A 123 -11.93 0.93 15.33
N ASN A 124 -11.06 0.33 14.51
CA ASN A 124 -9.65 0.15 14.84
C ASN A 124 -8.83 1.44 14.66
N GLY A 125 -9.36 2.42 13.93
CA GLY A 125 -8.70 3.69 13.65
C GLY A 125 -8.70 4.67 14.82
N VAL A 126 -8.22 5.88 14.54
CA VAL A 126 -8.20 6.97 15.54
C VAL A 126 -9.61 7.54 15.73
N GLN A 127 -10.10 7.49 16.96
CA GLN A 127 -11.49 7.84 17.27
C GLN A 127 -11.71 9.31 17.68
N THR A 128 -10.64 10.13 17.69
CA THR A 128 -10.70 11.54 18.07
C THR A 128 -9.75 12.36 17.20
N ALA A 129 -10.24 13.42 16.56
CA ALA A 129 -9.43 14.39 15.84
C ALA A 129 -8.98 15.54 16.76
N LEU A 130 -7.72 15.96 16.66
CA LEU A 130 -7.10 16.98 17.53
C LEU A 130 -6.09 17.85 16.76
N GLY A 131 -5.50 18.86 17.43
CA GLY A 131 -4.27 19.51 16.96
C GLY A 131 -4.39 20.53 15.82
N GLY A 132 -5.57 20.77 15.26
CA GLY A 132 -5.77 21.80 14.23
C GLY A 132 -6.46 21.28 12.97
N TYR A 133 -6.25 22.00 11.85
CA TYR A 133 -7.03 21.82 10.63
C TYR A 133 -6.33 20.98 9.56
N ASP A 134 -4.99 21.01 9.51
CA ASP A 134 -4.23 20.19 8.57
C ASP A 134 -4.23 18.74 9.03
N LYS A 135 -4.58 17.82 8.13
CA LYS A 135 -4.64 16.41 8.50
C LYS A 135 -4.11 15.59 7.35
N SER A 136 -3.08 14.81 7.65
CA SER A 136 -2.49 13.88 6.70
C SER A 136 -3.41 12.70 6.37
N GLY A 137 -3.21 12.13 5.19
CA GLY A 137 -3.83 10.86 4.80
C GLY A 137 -2.91 9.68 5.10
N ALA A 138 -3.50 8.52 5.39
CA ALA A 138 -2.77 7.31 5.73
C ALA A 138 -2.18 6.60 4.51
N GLY A 139 -1.16 5.79 4.76
CA GLY A 139 -0.52 4.99 3.75
C GLY A 139 -1.38 3.81 3.37
N SER A 140 -1.23 3.40 2.14
CA SER A 140 -1.89 2.22 1.62
C SER A 140 -1.11 0.95 1.96
N GLY A 141 -1.70 -0.21 1.79
CA GLY A 141 -1.10 -1.48 2.17
C GLY A 141 -1.85 -2.66 1.58
N TRP A 142 -1.44 -3.86 1.97
CA TRP A 142 -2.34 -5.01 1.90
C TRP A 142 -3.61 -4.69 2.69
N PHE A 143 -3.38 -4.25 3.94
CA PHE A 143 -4.29 -3.35 4.62
C PHE A 143 -3.64 -1.96 4.78
N GLY A 144 -4.29 -0.91 4.32
CA GLY A 144 -3.84 0.47 4.56
C GLY A 144 -3.98 0.91 6.00
N GLY A 145 -3.14 1.87 6.36
CA GLY A 145 -3.04 2.48 7.67
C GLY A 145 -4.21 3.41 8.00
N PHE A 146 -4.11 3.97 9.20
CA PHE A 146 -5.06 4.92 9.76
C PHE A 146 -4.51 6.33 9.73
N ALA A 147 -5.40 7.29 9.47
CA ALA A 147 -5.05 8.69 9.55
C ALA A 147 -5.06 9.09 11.02
N SER A 148 -4.09 9.90 11.44
CA SER A 148 -4.04 10.37 12.83
C SER A 148 -5.17 11.33 13.17
N HIS A 149 -5.76 11.96 12.14
CA HIS A 149 -6.70 13.06 12.26
C HIS A 149 -6.17 14.21 13.15
N HIS A 150 -4.84 14.39 13.16
CA HIS A 150 -4.16 15.38 13.97
C HIS A 150 -3.48 16.46 13.12
N GLY A 151 -3.64 17.73 13.53
CA GLY A 151 -2.99 18.92 12.95
C GLY A 151 -1.52 18.72 12.60
N ASN A 152 -0.76 18.44 13.65
CA ASN A 152 0.69 18.30 13.62
C ASN A 152 1.13 16.83 13.61
N GLY A 153 0.31 15.97 13.01
CA GLY A 153 0.50 14.52 13.05
C GLY A 153 0.79 13.93 11.68
N GLY A 154 1.69 12.95 11.67
CA GLY A 154 1.79 12.01 10.57
C GLY A 154 0.59 11.07 10.55
N SER A 155 0.52 10.21 9.55
CA SER A 155 -0.45 9.13 9.49
C SER A 155 0.23 7.78 9.34
N GLY A 156 -0.43 6.72 9.79
CA GLY A 156 0.09 5.37 9.72
C GLY A 156 0.18 4.88 8.28
N GLY A 157 1.26 4.21 7.96
CA GLY A 157 1.40 3.43 6.73
C GLY A 157 0.57 2.16 6.76
N GLY A 158 0.44 1.53 5.59
CA GLY A 158 -0.23 0.24 5.50
C GLY A 158 0.68 -0.93 5.80
N SER A 159 0.06 -2.07 6.05
CA SER A 159 0.73 -3.34 6.23
C SER A 159 1.36 -3.81 4.94
N SER A 160 2.52 -4.46 5.13
CA SER A 160 3.18 -5.14 4.04
C SER A 160 2.81 -6.60 4.02
N TRP A 161 2.69 -7.16 2.82
CA TRP A 161 2.30 -8.54 2.61
C TRP A 161 3.00 -9.10 1.38
N ALA A 162 3.34 -10.39 1.42
CA ALA A 162 3.87 -11.15 0.30
C ALA A 162 3.18 -12.51 0.22
N LEU A 163 2.89 -13.02 -0.99
CA LEU A 163 2.48 -14.42 -1.16
C LEU A 163 3.70 -15.33 -1.02
N SER A 164 4.06 -15.66 0.21
CA SER A 164 5.08 -16.63 0.61
C SER A 164 4.45 -17.89 1.20
N MET A 165 5.24 -18.95 1.43
CA MET A 165 4.76 -20.21 2.03
C MET A 165 4.10 -20.03 3.40
N ASP A 166 4.50 -19.00 4.14
CA ASP A 166 4.04 -18.60 5.46
C ASP A 166 3.02 -17.45 5.41
N ALA A 167 2.56 -17.06 4.21
CA ALA A 167 1.59 -15.98 4.06
C ALA A 167 0.26 -16.36 4.70
N GLU A 168 -0.25 -15.47 5.54
CA GLU A 168 -1.64 -15.51 5.98
C GLU A 168 -2.53 -15.03 4.83
N ILE A 169 -3.16 -15.98 4.14
CA ILE A 169 -4.12 -15.71 3.06
C ILE A 169 -5.53 -15.65 3.68
N PRO A 170 -6.26 -14.53 3.53
CA PRO A 170 -7.65 -14.49 3.98
C PRO A 170 -8.51 -15.52 3.26
N THR A 171 -9.21 -16.34 4.03
CA THR A 171 -10.10 -17.39 3.51
C THR A 171 -11.49 -16.88 3.15
N ASP A 172 -11.90 -15.78 3.79
CA ASP A 172 -13.20 -15.16 3.61
C ASP A 172 -13.19 -14.07 2.55
N PHE A 173 -14.38 -13.58 2.25
CA PHE A 173 -14.60 -12.40 1.45
C PHE A 173 -13.97 -11.17 2.11
N ILE A 174 -13.03 -10.55 1.42
CA ILE A 174 -12.38 -9.32 1.89
C ILE A 174 -13.25 -8.16 1.39
N PRO A 175 -13.74 -7.27 2.27
CA PRO A 175 -14.53 -6.12 1.84
C PRO A 175 -13.61 -5.06 1.22
N ALA A 176 -14.01 -4.48 0.09
CA ALA A 176 -13.33 -3.33 -0.46
C ALA A 176 -13.69 -2.08 0.35
N LYS A 177 -12.71 -1.52 1.04
CA LYS A 177 -12.84 -0.34 1.89
C LYS A 177 -12.00 0.76 1.28
N GLY A 178 -12.67 1.64 0.55
CA GLY A 178 -12.05 2.80 -0.06
C GLY A 178 -11.52 3.79 0.99
N PRO A 179 -10.81 4.83 0.55
CA PRO A 179 -10.12 5.77 1.43
C PRO A 179 -11.07 6.62 2.30
N PHE A 180 -12.38 6.57 2.06
CA PHE A 180 -13.41 7.21 2.89
C PHE A 180 -14.31 6.21 3.63
N PHE A 181 -13.86 4.95 3.72
CA PHE A 181 -14.54 3.81 4.36
C PHE A 181 -15.89 3.46 3.72
N ASP A 182 -16.01 3.71 2.42
CA ASP A 182 -17.09 3.25 1.56
C ASP A 182 -16.89 1.78 1.20
N GLN A 183 -17.99 1.02 1.08
CA GLN A 183 -17.97 -0.40 0.71
C GLN A 183 -18.62 -0.64 -0.66
N PRO A 184 -17.86 -0.54 -1.78
CA PRO A 184 -18.45 -0.78 -3.09
C PRO A 184 -18.49 -2.26 -3.53
N ASP A 185 -17.67 -3.16 -3.00
CA ASP A 185 -17.58 -4.57 -3.46
C ASP A 185 -16.90 -5.50 -2.42
N SER A 186 -16.99 -6.81 -2.60
CA SER A 186 -16.29 -7.81 -1.79
C SER A 186 -15.97 -9.07 -2.59
N LYS A 187 -14.72 -9.56 -2.52
CA LYS A 187 -14.29 -10.79 -3.20
C LYS A 187 -13.30 -11.59 -2.36
N LYS A 188 -13.02 -12.82 -2.80
CA LYS A 188 -11.95 -13.65 -2.22
C LYS A 188 -10.60 -13.25 -2.82
N TYR A 189 -9.54 -13.48 -2.06
CA TYR A 189 -8.20 -13.46 -2.63
C TYR A 189 -8.08 -14.58 -3.67
N PHE A 190 -7.46 -14.28 -4.81
CA PHE A 190 -7.51 -15.17 -5.98
C PHE A 190 -6.49 -16.29 -5.93
N PHE A 191 -5.29 -16.01 -5.39
CA PHE A 191 -4.19 -16.97 -5.40
C PHE A 191 -4.19 -17.86 -4.17
N SER A 192 -3.77 -19.10 -4.35
CA SER A 192 -3.52 -20.08 -3.30
C SER A 192 -2.04 -20.45 -3.21
N LEU A 193 -1.64 -21.06 -2.09
CA LEU A 193 -0.31 -21.63 -1.94
C LEU A 193 -0.03 -22.78 -2.92
N ASN A 194 -1.06 -23.31 -3.60
CA ASN A 194 -0.90 -24.42 -4.56
C ASN A 194 -0.75 -23.95 -6.01
N ASP A 195 -0.89 -22.64 -6.28
CA ASP A 195 -0.92 -22.12 -7.65
C ASP A 195 0.48 -21.98 -8.28
N GLY A 196 1.54 -22.20 -7.50
CA GLY A 196 2.94 -22.12 -7.96
C GLY A 196 3.50 -20.70 -8.09
N PHE A 197 2.74 -19.67 -7.68
CA PHE A 197 3.14 -18.25 -7.73
C PHE A 197 3.68 -17.72 -6.40
N ILE A 198 4.41 -18.56 -5.65
CA ILE A 198 4.90 -18.20 -4.32
C ILE A 198 6.29 -17.56 -4.41
N PHE A 199 6.48 -16.44 -3.71
CA PHE A 199 7.80 -15.87 -3.50
C PHE A 199 8.60 -16.70 -2.50
N THR A 200 9.82 -17.10 -2.89
CA THR A 200 10.80 -17.70 -1.99
C THR A 200 11.79 -16.64 -1.51
N ASP A 201 12.46 -16.90 -0.38
CA ASP A 201 13.53 -16.03 0.14
C ASP A 201 13.12 -14.57 0.42
N VAL A 202 11.87 -14.32 0.81
CA VAL A 202 11.40 -13.01 1.29
C VAL A 202 12.15 -12.65 2.58
N LYS A 203 12.98 -11.59 2.58
CA LYS A 203 13.85 -11.24 3.72
C LYS A 203 13.26 -10.19 4.67
N SER A 204 12.43 -9.25 4.20
CA SER A 204 11.66 -8.39 5.10
C SER A 204 10.43 -7.79 4.43
N PHE A 205 9.41 -7.54 5.24
CA PHE A 205 8.23 -6.74 4.92
C PHE A 205 8.02 -5.75 6.08
N PRO A 206 7.81 -4.44 5.83
CA PRO A 206 7.46 -3.49 6.89
C PRO A 206 6.23 -3.98 7.67
N GLY A 207 6.47 -4.47 8.90
CA GLY A 207 5.47 -5.13 9.73
C GLY A 207 6.04 -6.19 10.69
N ILE A 208 7.21 -6.77 10.41
CA ILE A 208 7.96 -7.61 11.36
C ILE A 208 9.44 -7.17 11.34
N ARG A 209 10.03 -7.15 12.54
CA ARG A 209 11.23 -6.38 12.93
C ARG A 209 12.50 -6.75 12.12
N GLU A 210 13.27 -5.69 11.83
CA GLU A 210 14.66 -5.63 11.35
C GLU A 210 14.97 -5.69 9.83
N GLY A 211 15.70 -4.66 9.37
CA GLY A 211 16.61 -4.78 8.23
C GLY A 211 16.06 -4.43 6.86
N ASN A 212 16.95 -3.84 6.05
CA ASN A 212 16.75 -3.39 4.67
C ASN A 212 15.81 -4.31 3.87
N GLY A 213 14.71 -3.74 3.37
CA GLY A 213 13.76 -4.39 2.47
C GLY A 213 14.43 -4.86 1.20
N ARG A 214 14.90 -6.11 1.19
CA ARG A 214 15.41 -6.79 0.00
C ARG A 214 14.50 -7.97 -0.29
N LEU A 215 13.84 -7.92 -1.43
CA LEU A 215 13.10 -9.03 -1.99
C LEU A 215 13.91 -9.65 -3.12
N VAL A 216 14.08 -10.97 -3.10
CA VAL A 216 14.64 -11.72 -4.22
C VAL A 216 13.48 -12.34 -5.00
N ILE A 217 13.16 -11.76 -6.15
CA ILE A 217 12.14 -12.33 -7.05
C ILE A 217 12.83 -13.37 -7.92
N THR A 218 12.54 -14.64 -7.68
CA THR A 218 12.91 -15.72 -8.60
C THR A 218 11.75 -15.93 -9.58
N VAL A 219 11.88 -15.42 -10.80
CA VAL A 219 10.95 -15.74 -11.88
C VAL A 219 11.22 -17.18 -12.30
N LEU A 220 10.33 -18.11 -11.91
CA LEU A 220 10.33 -19.46 -12.42
C LEU A 220 9.96 -19.39 -13.90
N GLN A 221 10.99 -19.55 -14.73
CA GLN A 221 11.01 -19.82 -16.18
C GLN A 221 9.73 -19.48 -16.95
N PHE A 222 9.84 -18.54 -17.89
CA PHE A 222 8.87 -18.35 -18.96
C PHE A 222 8.59 -19.72 -19.59
N VAL A 223 7.40 -20.28 -19.34
CA VAL A 223 6.93 -21.40 -20.15
C VAL A 223 6.61 -20.79 -21.49
N GLU A 224 7.59 -20.76 -22.40
CA GLU A 224 7.31 -20.59 -23.81
C GLU A 224 6.31 -21.70 -24.16
N LYS A 225 5.02 -21.35 -24.25
CA LYS A 225 4.08 -22.21 -24.97
C LYS A 225 4.71 -22.38 -26.34
N PRO A 226 5.13 -23.59 -26.75
CA PRO A 226 5.71 -23.76 -28.07
C PRO A 226 4.66 -23.26 -29.04
N SER A 227 4.96 -22.16 -29.73
CA SER A 227 4.08 -21.66 -30.76
C SER A 227 3.84 -22.80 -31.75
N LEU A 228 2.67 -22.84 -32.40
CA LEU A 228 2.36 -23.85 -33.42
C LEU A 228 3.50 -24.00 -34.45
N ARG A 229 4.25 -22.90 -34.72
CA ARG A 229 5.44 -22.91 -35.57
C ARG A 229 6.56 -23.81 -35.03
N SER A 230 6.89 -23.76 -33.74
CA SER A 230 7.94 -24.63 -33.16
C SER A 230 7.57 -26.10 -33.28
N ASN A 231 6.33 -26.49 -32.99
CA ASN A 231 5.90 -27.89 -33.15
C ASN A 231 5.94 -28.38 -34.62
N CYS A 232 5.63 -27.52 -35.59
CA CYS A 232 5.75 -27.86 -37.01
C CYS A 232 7.21 -28.03 -37.44
N TYR A 233 8.14 -27.18 -36.97
CA TYR A 233 9.57 -27.29 -37.29
C TYR A 233 10.19 -28.57 -36.71
N TRP A 234 9.86 -28.93 -35.48
CA TRP A 234 10.35 -30.18 -34.87
C TRP A 234 9.82 -31.41 -35.60
N LYS A 235 8.52 -31.46 -35.92
CA LYS A 235 7.95 -32.57 -36.71
C LYS A 235 8.62 -32.69 -38.09
N PHE A 236 8.82 -31.58 -38.79
CA PHE A 236 9.45 -31.60 -40.11
C PHE A 236 10.93 -32.03 -40.04
N GLY A 237 11.65 -31.60 -38.99
CA GLY A 237 13.03 -32.01 -38.74
C GLY A 237 13.15 -33.52 -38.48
N TYR A 238 12.26 -34.09 -37.65
CA TYR A 238 12.24 -35.53 -37.38
C TYR A 238 11.89 -36.36 -38.63
N GLU A 239 10.95 -35.91 -39.45
CA GLU A 239 10.61 -36.58 -40.72
C GLU A 239 11.80 -36.60 -41.69
N ILE A 240 12.53 -35.49 -41.82
CA ILE A 240 13.74 -35.42 -42.67
C ILE A 240 14.83 -36.34 -42.13
N LEU A 241 15.07 -36.34 -40.81
CA LEU A 241 16.09 -37.18 -40.19
C LEU A 241 15.76 -38.67 -40.36
N PHE A 242 14.48 -39.04 -40.27
CA PHE A 242 13.99 -40.39 -40.48
C PHE A 242 14.15 -40.84 -41.95
N ILE A 243 13.85 -39.97 -42.92
CA ILE A 243 14.08 -40.25 -44.34
C ILE A 243 15.56 -40.43 -44.64
N GLN A 244 16.43 -39.58 -44.06
CA GLN A 244 17.88 -39.71 -44.24
C GLN A 244 18.43 -41.02 -43.68
N LEU A 245 17.97 -41.43 -42.49
CA LEU A 245 18.39 -42.69 -41.87
C LEU A 245 17.93 -43.92 -42.65
N ILE A 246 16.72 -43.90 -43.23
CA ILE A 246 16.23 -44.99 -44.09
C ILE A 246 16.96 -45.00 -45.44
N SER A 247 17.34 -43.84 -45.99
CA SER A 247 18.06 -43.75 -47.26
C SER A 247 19.53 -44.19 -47.20
N GLN A 248 20.06 -44.43 -46.00
CA GLN A 248 21.43 -44.90 -45.76
C GLN A 248 21.50 -46.38 -45.34
N ALA A 249 20.36 -47.08 -45.26
CA ALA A 249 20.26 -48.51 -45.01
C ALA A 249 19.97 -49.28 -46.32
#